data_AF-A0A9D6ILS3-F1
#
_entry.id   AF-A0A9D6ILS3-F1
#
_cell.length_a   1.000
_cell.length_b   1.000
_cell.length_c   1.000
_cell.angle_alpha   90.00
_cell.angle_beta   90.00
_cell.angle_gamma   90.00
#
_symmetry.space_group_name_H-M   'P 1'
#
loop_
_entity.id
_entity.type
_entity.pdbx_description
1 polymer ?
#
loop_
_entity_poly.entity_id
_entity_poly.type
_entity_poly.pdbx_seq_one_letter_code
_entity_poly.pdbx_strand_id
1 'polypeptide(L)' 'ARRGTGKAIIALARKLLGIIYRTLKNNWVFEDFPNFVLAGVDKTS' A
#
# COMPACT_ATOMS: atom_id res chain seq x y z
N ALA A 1 -0.41 25.22 14.38
CA ALA A 1 -0.59 24.47 13.12
C ALA A 1 0.65 23.68 12.66
N ARG A 2 1.88 24.23 12.68
CA ARG A 2 3.08 23.64 12.02
C ARG A 2 3.64 22.32 12.58
N ARG A 3 3.33 21.94 13.83
CA ARG A 3 3.89 20.74 14.49
C ARG A 3 3.12 19.43 14.19
N GLY A 4 1.87 19.51 13.72
CA GLY A 4 1.03 18.32 13.47
C GLY A 4 1.30 17.66 12.09
N THR A 5 1.55 18.49 11.08
CA THR A 5 1.73 18.04 9.68
C THR A 5 2.93 17.11 9.52
N GLY A 6 4.06 17.38 10.19
CA GLY A 6 5.24 16.53 10.10
C GLY A 6 5.00 15.12 10.67
N LYS A 7 4.29 15.01 11.79
CA LYS A 7 3.92 13.71 12.37
C LYS A 7 2.99 12.92 11.45
N ALA A 8 2.05 13.62 10.79
CA ALA A 8 1.13 12.99 9.84
C ALA A 8 1.86 12.43 8.61
N ILE A 9 2.80 13.19 8.02
CA ILE A 9 3.63 12.73 6.89
C ILE A 9 4.44 11.50 7.28
N ILE A 10 5.11 11.53 8.44
CA ILE A 10 5.91 10.39 8.91
C ILE A 10 5.01 9.15 9.16
N ALA A 11 3.82 9.34 9.73
CA ALA A 11 2.87 8.25 9.94
C ALA A 11 2.38 7.65 8.62
N LEU A 12 2.08 8.49 7.63
CA LEU A 12 1.71 8.07 6.27
C LEU A 12 2.84 7.27 5.61
N ALA A 13 4.06 7.78 5.64
CA ALA A 13 5.23 7.12 5.04
C ALA A 13 5.47 5.72 5.63
N ARG A 14 5.34 5.57 6.96
CA ARG A 14 5.44 4.26 7.62
C ARG A 14 4.35 3.29 7.18
N LYS A 15 3.11 3.76 7.05
CA LYS A 15 2.00 2.93 6.55
C LYS A 15 2.25 2.48 5.11
N LEU A 16 2.65 3.40 4.24
CA LEU A 16 2.93 3.11 2.84
C LEU A 16 4.09 2.11 2.69
N LEU A 17 5.17 2.27 3.45
CA LEU A 17 6.29 1.33 3.46
C LEU A 17 5.84 -0.08 3.89
N GLY A 18 4.94 -0.16 4.89
CA GLY A 18 4.35 -1.42 5.32
C GLY A 18 3.52 -2.11 4.23
N ILE A 19 2.82 -1.33 3.40
CA ILE A 19 2.09 -1.85 2.23
C ILE A 19 3.11 -2.41 1.22
N ILE A 20 4.12 -1.63 0.84
CA ILE A 20 5.17 -2.07 -0.12
C ILE A 20 5.88 -3.35 0.35
N TYR A 21 6.19 -3.45 1.65
CA TYR A 21 6.81 -4.66 2.19
C TYR A 21 5.91 -5.89 2.00
N ARG A 22 4.62 -5.78 2.32
CA ARG A 22 3.67 -6.89 2.19
C ARG A 22 3.47 -7.30 0.74
N THR A 23 3.47 -6.34 -0.17
CA THR A 23 3.25 -6.61 -1.60
C THR A 23 4.43 -7.37 -2.18
N LEU A 24 5.66 -6.96 -1.86
CA LEU A 24 6.86 -7.69 -2.27
C LEU A 24 6.94 -9.07 -1.60
N LYS A 25 6.66 -9.16 -0.29
CA LYS A 25 6.73 -10.43 0.46
C LYS A 25 5.75 -11.49 -0.07
N ASN A 26 4.55 -11.06 -0.44
CA ASN A 26 3.50 -11.97 -0.92
C ASN A 26 3.48 -12.10 -2.45
N ASN A 27 4.45 -11.49 -3.15
CA ASN A 27 4.49 -11.41 -4.61
C ASN A 27 3.18 -10.90 -5.22
N TRP A 28 2.54 -9.94 -4.55
CA TRP A 28 1.31 -9.31 -5.00
C TRP A 28 1.61 -8.25 -6.05
N VAL A 29 0.92 -8.36 -7.17
CA VAL A 29 0.88 -7.35 -8.22
C VAL A 29 -0.52 -6.75 -8.21
N PHE A 30 -0.63 -5.42 -8.26
CA PHE A 30 -1.93 -4.75 -8.40
C PHE A 30 -2.21 -4.48 -9.87
N GLU A 31 -3.44 -4.77 -10.30
CA GLU A 31 -3.99 -4.30 -11.56
C GLU A 31 -4.42 -2.83 -11.43
N ASP A 32 -4.98 -2.46 -10.27
CA ASP A 32 -5.32 -1.08 -9.91
C ASP A 32 -4.93 -0.82 -8.43
N PHE A 33 -3.83 -0.10 -8.22
CA PHE A 33 -3.29 0.17 -6.88
C PHE A 33 -4.17 1.14 -6.06
N PRO A 34 -4.65 2.29 -6.60
CA PRO A 34 -5.58 3.16 -5.88
C PRO A 34 -6.83 2.44 -5.34
N ASN A 35 -7.37 1.48 -6.10
CA ASN A 35 -8.56 0.71 -5.71
C ASN A 35 -8.23 -0.65 -5.06
N PHE A 36 -6.94 -0.95 -4.82
CA PHE A 36 -6.47 -2.21 -4.24
C PHE A 36 -6.92 -3.50 -4.98
N VAL A 37 -7.02 -3.45 -6.30
CA VAL A 37 -7.35 -4.61 -7.15
C VAL A 37 -6.08 -5.41 -7.44
N LEU A 38 -6.03 -6.68 -7.03
CA LEU A 38 -4.89 -7.58 -7.25
C LEU A 38 -4.99 -8.26 -8.62
N ALA A 39 -3.88 -8.29 -9.34
CA ALA A 39 -3.75 -9.07 -10.56
C ALA A 39 -3.73 -10.57 -10.21
N GLY A 40 -4.76 -11.29 -10.61
CA GLY A 40 -4.79 -12.76 -10.55
C GLY A 40 -5.56 -13.40 -9.40
N VAL A 41 -6.36 -12.64 -8.63
CA VAL A 41 -7.26 -13.21 -7.62
C VAL A 41 -8.51 -13.88 -8.25
N ASP A 42 -8.78 -13.65 -9.54
CA ASP A 42 -10.03 -14.08 -10.17
C ASP A 42 -9.93 -14.25 -11.70
N LYS A 43 -9.04 -15.13 -12.16
CA LYS A 43 -9.11 -15.67 -13.56
C LYS A 43 -9.23 -17.20 -13.65
N THR A 44 -9.35 -17.89 -12.51
CA THR A 44 -9.60 -19.35 -12.45
C THR A 44 -10.32 -19.69 -11.16
N SER A 45 -11.65 -19.51 -11.13
CA SER A 45 -12.63 -20.31 -10.37
C SER A 45 -14.03 -19.94 -10.83
#